data_AF-A0A8J5QD70-F1
#
_entry.id   AF-A0A8J5QD70-F1
#
_cell.length_a   1.000
_cell.length_b   1.000
_cell.length_c   1.000
_cell.angle_alpha   90.00
_cell.angle_beta   90.00
_cell.angle_gamma   90.00
#
_symmetry.space_group_name_H-M   'P 1'
#
loop_
_entity.id
_entity.type
_entity.pdbx_description
1 polymer ?
#
loop_
_entity_poly.entity_id
_entity_poly.type
_entity_poly.pdbx_seq_one_letter_code
_entity_poly.pdbx_strand_id
1 'polypeptide(L)' 'MAHKETYEFQPIPSTQELDDNNVPFFHRDKCAAPLIAYYKCLDKGTSFCSVTKEDFYKCQYVALKERLANHTKQTQ' A
#
# COMPACT_ATOMS: atom_id res chain seq x y z
N MET A 1 -10.69 -19.04 15.72
CA MET A 1 -11.15 -17.72 16.18
C MET A 1 -10.38 -16.68 15.37
N ALA A 2 -11.04 -16.02 14.41
CA ALA A 2 -10.35 -15.10 13.51
C ALA A 2 -10.01 -13.83 14.28
N HIS A 3 -8.72 -13.63 14.58
CA HIS A 3 -8.23 -12.33 15.02
C HIS A 3 -8.61 -11.32 13.95
N LYS A 4 -9.57 -10.44 14.26
CA LYS A 4 -9.81 -9.22 13.47
C LYS A 4 -8.64 -8.30 13.80
N GLU A 5 -7.48 -8.55 13.21
CA GLU A 5 -6.44 -7.53 13.14
C GLU A 5 -7.01 -6.39 12.32
N THR A 6 -7.35 -5.29 12.98
CA THR A 6 -7.70 -4.04 12.30
C THR A 6 -6.43 -3.56 11.61
N TYR A 7 -6.40 -3.64 10.29
CA TYR A 7 -5.29 -3.14 9.50
C TYR A 7 -5.32 -1.61 9.53
N GLU A 8 -4.23 -1.00 10.01
CA GLU A 8 -4.06 0.45 10.00
C GLU A 8 -3.21 0.85 8.80
N PHE A 9 -3.77 1.73 7.95
CA PHE A 9 -3.01 2.30 6.84
C PHE A 9 -1.95 3.25 7.38
N GLN A 10 -0.76 3.17 6.80
CA GLN A 10 0.27 4.18 7.05
C GLN A 10 -0.20 5.54 6.54
N PRO A 11 0.26 6.65 7.15
CA PRO A 11 0.01 7.98 6.62
C PRO A 11 0.45 8.08 5.16
N ILE A 12 -0.35 8.75 4.34
CA ILE A 12 0.04 9.03 2.96
C ILE A 12 1.27 9.94 3.02
N PRO A 13 2.37 9.59 2.31
CA PRO A 13 3.55 10.43 2.24
C PRO A 13 3.22 11.85 1.76
N SER A 14 4.05 12.82 2.14
CA SER A 14 3.88 14.19 1.65
C SER A 14 4.00 14.27 0.13
N THR A 15 3.41 15.28 -0.50
CA THR A 15 3.52 15.48 -1.96
C THR A 15 4.98 15.52 -2.42
N GLN A 16 5.85 16.22 -1.67
CA GLN A 16 7.27 16.28 -1.97
C GLN A 16 7.91 14.89 -1.94
N GLU A 17 7.60 14.07 -0.93
CA GLU A 17 8.14 12.71 -0.84
C GLU A 17 7.64 11.82 -1.98
N LEU A 18 6.39 11.98 -2.42
CA LEU A 18 5.84 11.26 -3.58
C LEU A 18 6.55 11.65 -4.87
N ASP A 19 6.89 12.93 -5.03
CA ASP A 19 7.62 13.45 -6.19
C ASP A 19 9.08 12.98 -6.17
N ASP A 20 9.77 13.08 -5.03
CA ASP A 20 11.16 12.66 -4.85
C ASP A 20 11.37 11.16 -5.16
N ASN A 21 10.36 10.33 -4.85
CA ASN A 21 10.38 8.89 -5.13
C ASN A 21 9.72 8.53 -6.48
N ASN A 22 9.41 9.52 -7.32
CA ASN A 22 8.79 9.34 -8.64
C ASN A 22 7.54 8.43 -8.61
N VAL A 23 6.73 8.54 -7.56
CA VAL A 23 5.54 7.69 -7.39
C VAL A 23 4.51 8.05 -8.46
N PRO A 24 4.10 7.12 -9.35
CA PRO A 24 3.09 7.39 -10.36
C PRO A 24 1.78 7.84 -9.72
N PHE A 25 1.06 8.79 -10.35
CA PHE A 25 -0.15 9.38 -9.78
C PHE A 25 -1.18 8.34 -9.31
N PHE A 26 -1.37 7.27 -10.10
CA PHE A 26 -2.28 6.16 -9.75
C PHE A 26 -1.90 5.42 -8.46
N HIS A 27 -0.62 5.46 -8.07
CA HIS A 27 -0.08 4.83 -6.86
C HIS A 27 0.10 5.81 -5.69
N ARG A 28 -0.33 7.07 -5.83
CA ARG A 28 -0.34 8.06 -4.73
C ARG A 28 -1.57 7.87 -3.83
N ASP A 29 -1.79 6.64 -3.39
CA ASP A 29 -2.92 6.23 -2.54
C ASP A 29 -2.47 5.93 -1.11
N LYS A 30 -3.38 5.35 -0.30
CA LYS A 30 -3.09 4.91 1.08
C LYS A 30 -1.95 3.89 1.19
N CYS A 31 -1.50 3.31 0.07
CA CYS A 31 -0.44 2.32 -0.01
C CYS A 31 0.85 2.87 -0.66
N ALA A 32 0.95 4.18 -0.86
CA ALA A 32 2.15 4.81 -1.41
C ALA A 32 3.38 4.64 -0.50
N ALA A 33 3.22 4.75 0.83
CA ALA A 33 4.32 4.57 1.78
C ALA A 33 4.98 3.17 1.69
N PRO A 34 4.25 2.04 1.78
CA PRO A 34 4.86 0.73 1.63
C PRO A 34 5.36 0.46 0.20
N LEU A 35 4.79 1.11 -0.83
CA LEU A 35 5.33 1.05 -2.19
C LEU A 35 6.74 1.68 -2.26
N ILE A 36 6.90 2.87 -1.70
CA ILE A 36 8.21 3.55 -1.63
C ILE A 36 9.22 2.67 -0.90
N ALA A 37 8.83 2.06 0.24
CA ALA A 37 9.70 1.17 0.99
C ALA A 37 10.11 -0.09 0.18
N TYR A 38 9.17 -0.63 -0.60
CA TYR A 38 9.44 -1.77 -1.47
C TYR A 38 10.42 -1.39 -2.59
N TYR A 39 10.21 -0.27 -3.28
CA TYR A 39 11.09 0.18 -4.36
C TYR A 39 12.49 0.57 -3.85
N LYS A 40 12.58 1.27 -2.71
CA LYS A 40 13.87 1.54 -2.04
C LYS A 40 14.63 0.26 -1.69
N CYS A 41 13.94 -0.86 -1.45
CA CYS A 41 14.59 -2.14 -1.23
C CYS A 41 15.10 -2.74 -2.55
N LEU A 42 14.28 -2.70 -3.61
CA LEU A 42 14.67 -3.19 -4.93
C LEU A 42 15.89 -2.42 -5.49
N ASP A 43 15.94 -1.11 -5.29
CA ASP A 43 17.04 -0.25 -5.74
C ASP A 43 18.39 -0.60 -5.10
N LYS A 44 18.38 -1.26 -3.94
CA LYS A 44 19.61 -1.75 -3.28
C LYS A 44 20.18 -3.00 -3.95
N GLY A 45 19.54 -3.50 -5.02
CA GLY A 45 19.99 -4.66 -5.77
C GLY A 45 19.81 -5.99 -5.04
N THR A 46 19.01 -6.03 -3.97
CA THR A 46 18.75 -7.25 -3.22
C THR A 46 17.48 -7.94 -3.73
N SER A 47 17.58 -9.23 -4.07
CA SER A 47 16.42 -10.04 -4.49
C SER A 47 15.47 -10.38 -3.33
N PHE A 48 15.83 -10.04 -2.10
CA PHE A 48 15.17 -10.47 -0.85
C PHE A 48 14.39 -9.34 -0.19
N CYS A 49 13.51 -8.68 -0.95
CA CYS A 49 12.60 -7.65 -0.46
C CYS A 49 11.23 -8.23 -0.04
N SER A 50 11.19 -9.46 0.47
CA SER A 50 9.94 -10.17 0.77
C SER A 50 9.07 -9.43 1.78
N VAL A 51 9.68 -8.89 2.85
CA VAL A 51 8.96 -8.16 3.90
C VAL A 51 8.28 -6.91 3.34
N THR A 52 9.03 -6.02 2.68
CA THR A 52 8.47 -4.79 2.12
C THR A 52 7.48 -5.05 0.99
N LYS A 53 7.71 -6.13 0.22
CA LYS A 53 6.76 -6.63 -0.78
C LYS A 53 5.45 -7.06 -0.13
N GLU A 54 5.51 -7.90 0.89
CA GLU A 54 4.34 -8.40 1.62
C GLU A 54 3.56 -7.26 2.27
N ASP A 55 4.24 -6.28 2.86
CA ASP A 55 3.60 -5.09 3.44
C ASP A 55 2.83 -4.28 2.39
N PHE A 56 3.44 -4.05 1.22
CA PHE A 56 2.78 -3.38 0.10
C PHE A 56 1.53 -4.14 -0.39
N TYR A 57 1.65 -5.46 -0.61
CA TYR A 57 0.52 -6.26 -1.08
C TYR A 57 -0.56 -6.45 -0.02
N LYS A 58 -0.21 -6.50 1.27
CA LYS A 58 -1.17 -6.50 2.39
C LYS A 58 -1.98 -5.21 2.38
N CYS A 59 -1.33 -4.06 2.18
CA CYS A 59 -2.01 -2.78 2.03
C CYS A 59 -3.00 -2.78 0.84
N GLN A 60 -2.54 -3.18 -0.34
CA GLN A 60 -3.36 -3.22 -1.56
C GLN A 60 -4.57 -4.16 -1.40
N TYR A 61 -4.36 -5.30 -0.73
CA TYR A 61 -5.43 -6.25 -0.45
C TYR A 61 -6.51 -5.66 0.45
N VAL A 62 -6.12 -4.98 1.55
CA VAL A 62 -7.09 -4.33 2.44
C VAL A 62 -7.81 -3.19 1.73
N ALA A 63 -7.09 -2.34 1.00
CA ALA A 63 -7.69 -1.26 0.21
C ALA A 63 -8.69 -1.78 -0.84
N LEU A 64 -8.40 -2.92 -1.47
CA LEU A 64 -9.33 -3.58 -2.39
C LEU A 64 -10.58 -4.09 -1.67
N LYS A 65 -10.42 -4.72 -0.50
CA LYS A 65 -11.55 -5.17 0.32
C LYS A 65 -12.47 -4.02 0.73
N GLU A 66 -11.92 -2.88 1.14
CA GLU A 66 -12.70 -1.68 1.48
C GLU A 66 -13.50 -1.18 0.26
N ARG A 67 -12.86 -1.12 -0.91
CA ARG A 67 -13.53 -0.71 -2.17
C ARG A 67 -14.66 -1.66 -2.55
N LEU A 68 -14.43 -2.97 -2.47
CA LEU A 68 -15.46 -3.98 -2.74
C LEU A 68 -16.62 -3.88 -1.77
N ALA A 69 -16.36 -3.73 -0.47
CA ALA A 69 -17.41 -3.58 0.53
C ALA A 69 -18.26 -2.33 0.29
N ASN A 70 -17.64 -1.21 -0.11
CA ASN A 70 -18.36 0.02 -0.44
C ASN A 70 -19.17 -0.12 -1.73
N HIS A 71 -18.62 -0.76 -2.76
CA HIS A 71 -19.34 -1.04 -4.01
C HIS A 71 -20.59 -1.89 -3.77
N THR A 72 -20.49 -2.96 -2.96
CA THR A 72 -21.64 -3.81 -2.60
C THR A 72 -22.72 -3.02 -1.86
N LYS A 73 -22.35 -2.11 -0.96
CA LYS A 73 -23.31 -1.26 -0.23
C LYS A 73 -24.02 -0.25 -1.13
N GLN A 74 -23.37 0.25 -2.18
CA GLN A 74 -23.95 1.22 -3.11
C GLN A 74 -24.85 0.59 -4.18
N THR A 75 -24.76 -0.73 -4.36
CA THR A 75 -25.52 -1.48 -5.38
C THR A 75 -26.71 -2.25 -4.77
N GLN A 76 -26.93 -2.16 -3.46
CA GLN A 76 -28.09 -2.70 -2.73
C GLN A 76 -29.06 -1.56 -2.39
#